data_AF-A0A6A6A8C1-F1
#
_entry.id   AF-A0A6A6A8C1-F1
#
_cell.length_a   1.000
_cell.length_b   1.000
_cell.length_c   1.000
_cell.angle_alpha   90.00
_cell.angle_beta   90.00
_cell.angle_gamma   90.00
#
_symmetry.space_group_name_H-M   'P 1'
#
loop_
_entity.id
_entity.type
_entity.pdbx_description
1 polymer ?
#
loop_
_entity_poly.entity_id
_entity_poly.type
_entity_poly.pdbx_seq_one_letter_code
_entity_poly.pdbx_strand_id
1 'polypeptide(L)'
;MIIQVIHYLYRAVLAPLYLNPSMSPIHPLVWTMAFAFQIFNAVSIGGYLAGYGPTTSSHWAGRSGTIFAGLLVWCAGLAGNIYHDDVLREIRRAADRKQRKVAAEQGRPVESVDKVYVVPERGLFKYVLHAHYLCEWIEWAGWWMMGGWKCAPARAFLVNEVTTMLPRALQGRRWYVRRFGGEAVAGRKAVLPGLL
;
A
#
# COMPACT_ATOMS: atom_id res chain seq x y z
N MET A 1 -5.80 17.77 5.27
CA MET A 1 -4.85 18.05 4.17
C MET A 1 -3.44 17.58 4.49
N ILE A 2 -2.83 18.01 5.62
CA ILE A 2 -1.43 17.69 5.97
C ILE A 2 -1.10 16.19 5.91
N ILE A 3 -1.92 15.33 6.53
CA ILE A 3 -1.72 13.88 6.54
C ILE A 3 -1.68 13.24 5.14
N GLN A 4 -2.51 13.69 4.20
CA GLN A 4 -2.46 13.21 2.82
C GLN A 4 -1.17 13.63 2.14
N VAL A 5 -0.73 14.88 2.36
CA VAL A 5 0.54 15.37 1.81
C VAL A 5 1.71 14.55 2.33
N ILE A 6 1.72 14.19 3.62
CA ILE A 6 2.76 13.32 4.21
C ILE A 6 2.77 11.95 3.52
N HIS A 7 1.62 11.29 3.40
CA HIS A 7 1.51 10.01 2.72
C HIS A 7 2.01 10.08 1.27
N TYR A 8 1.54 11.08 0.51
CA TYR A 8 1.92 11.23 -0.90
C TYR A 8 3.36 11.69 -1.09
N LEU A 9 3.93 12.46 -0.16
CA LEU A 9 5.36 12.78 -0.17
C LEU A 9 6.19 11.49 -0.05
N TYR A 10 5.78 10.58 0.85
CA TYR A 10 6.41 9.27 0.95
C TYR A 10 6.22 8.43 -0.32
N ARG A 11 4.97 8.27 -0.80
CA ARG A 11 4.63 7.33 -1.88
C ARG A 11 4.95 7.79 -3.29
N ALA A 12 4.78 9.08 -3.59
CA ALA A 12 4.93 9.62 -4.93
C ALA A 12 6.31 10.23 -5.18
N VAL A 13 7.00 10.69 -4.12
CA VAL A 13 8.31 11.35 -4.25
C VAL A 13 9.42 10.48 -3.68
N LEU A 14 9.40 10.17 -2.38
CA LEU A 14 10.50 9.48 -1.74
C LEU A 14 10.66 8.04 -2.23
N ALA A 15 9.55 7.28 -2.28
CA ALA A 15 9.60 5.89 -2.66
C ALA A 15 10.07 5.67 -4.11
N PRO A 16 9.53 6.33 -5.14
CA PRO A 16 9.92 6.08 -6.52
C PRO A 16 11.29 6.64 -6.87
N LEU A 17 11.68 7.80 -6.31
CA LEU A 17 12.93 8.46 -6.68
C LEU A 17 14.15 7.92 -5.92
N TYR A 18 13.98 7.48 -4.66
CA TYR A 18 15.12 7.18 -3.78
C TYR A 18 15.10 5.79 -3.15
N LEU A 19 13.93 5.21 -2.88
CA LEU A 19 13.85 3.97 -2.07
C LEU A 19 13.67 2.71 -2.91
N ASN A 20 12.86 2.77 -3.96
CA ASN A 20 12.42 1.58 -4.68
C ASN A 20 13.54 1.03 -5.58
N PRO A 21 13.90 -0.27 -5.44
CA PRO A 21 14.77 -0.93 -6.41
C PRO A 21 14.04 -1.10 -7.76
N SER A 22 14.79 -1.42 -8.82
CA SER A 22 14.27 -1.55 -10.18
C SER A 22 12.94 -2.33 -10.24
N MET A 23 11.95 -1.72 -10.90
CA MET A 23 10.60 -2.24 -11.05
C MET A 23 10.36 -2.60 -12.52
N SER A 24 9.50 -3.59 -12.76
CA SER A 24 9.04 -3.88 -14.12
C SER A 24 8.29 -2.68 -14.72
N PRO A 25 8.44 -2.41 -16.04
CA PRO A 25 7.73 -1.33 -16.72
C PRO A 25 6.21 -1.41 -16.53
N ILE A 26 5.58 -0.26 -16.36
CA ILE A 26 4.12 -0.13 -16.23
C ILE A 26 3.54 0.14 -17.62
N HIS A 27 2.45 -0.55 -17.96
CA HIS A 27 1.75 -0.32 -19.22
C HIS A 27 1.14 1.09 -19.27
N PRO A 28 1.26 1.86 -20.38
CA PRO A 28 0.80 3.25 -20.46
C PRO A 28 -0.67 3.44 -20.07
N LEU A 29 -1.56 2.54 -20.51
CA LEU A 29 -2.98 2.58 -20.11
C LEU A 29 -3.19 2.58 -18.59
N VAL A 30 -2.44 1.73 -17.87
CA VAL A 30 -2.56 1.62 -16.41
C VAL A 30 -2.09 2.92 -15.75
N TRP A 31 -1.01 3.52 -16.27
CA TRP A 31 -0.52 4.80 -15.80
C TRP A 31 -1.55 5.91 -16.02
N THR A 32 -2.15 6.00 -17.21
CA THR A 32 -3.17 7.01 -17.53
C THR A 32 -4.40 6.88 -16.64
N MET A 33 -4.87 5.64 -16.40
CA MET A 33 -6.00 5.39 -15.49
C MET A 33 -5.66 5.78 -14.04
N ALA A 34 -4.46 5.45 -13.56
CA ALA A 34 -4.00 5.85 -12.24
C ALA A 34 -3.92 7.38 -12.12
N PHE A 35 -3.38 8.07 -13.13
CA PHE A 35 -3.32 9.53 -13.17
C PHE A 35 -4.72 10.16 -13.12
N ALA A 36 -5.65 9.70 -13.97
CA ALA A 36 -7.02 10.19 -13.99
C ALA A 36 -7.71 9.98 -12.62
N PHE A 37 -7.56 8.80 -12.03
CA PHE A 37 -8.06 8.51 -10.69
C PHE A 37 -7.53 9.49 -9.64
N GLN A 38 -6.22 9.78 -9.65
CA GLN A 38 -5.62 10.71 -8.70
C GLN A 38 -6.18 12.14 -8.84
N ILE A 39 -6.44 12.60 -10.08
CA ILE A 39 -7.08 13.91 -10.31
C ILE A 39 -8.51 13.92 -9.74
N PHE A 40 -9.34 12.94 -10.08
CA PHE A 40 -10.71 12.89 -9.59
C PHE A 40 -10.77 12.76 -8.06
N ASN A 41 -9.90 11.95 -7.47
CA ASN A 41 -9.81 11.76 -6.04
C ASN A 41 -9.37 13.07 -5.35
N ALA A 42 -8.32 13.71 -5.84
CA ALA A 42 -7.83 14.98 -5.29
C ALA A 42 -8.87 16.10 -5.38
N VAL A 43 -9.56 16.24 -6.51
CA VAL A 43 -10.63 17.25 -6.67
C VAL A 43 -11.80 16.96 -5.74
N SER A 44 -12.24 15.70 -5.63
CA SER A 44 -13.36 15.31 -4.76
C SER A 44 -13.06 15.58 -3.29
N ILE A 45 -11.85 15.22 -2.86
CA ILE A 45 -11.38 15.43 -1.48
C ILE A 45 -11.16 16.93 -1.21
N GLY A 46 -10.49 17.62 -2.12
CA GLY A 46 -10.21 19.05 -2.04
C GLY A 46 -11.49 19.87 -1.95
N GLY A 47 -12.47 19.60 -2.81
CA GLY A 47 -13.77 20.26 -2.78
C GLY A 47 -14.52 20.02 -1.46
N TYR A 48 -14.48 18.79 -0.94
CA TYR A 48 -15.09 18.49 0.36
C TYR A 48 -14.43 19.27 1.50
N LEU A 49 -13.09 19.34 1.52
CA LEU A 49 -12.37 20.10 2.55
C LEU A 49 -12.51 21.62 2.39
N ALA A 50 -12.71 22.11 1.17
CA ALA A 50 -12.79 23.55 0.87
C ALA A 50 -14.16 24.17 1.17
N GLY A 51 -15.25 23.40 1.10
CA GLY A 51 -16.57 23.99 1.35
C GLY A 51 -17.77 23.04 1.39
N TYR A 52 -17.70 21.84 0.80
CA TYR A 52 -18.83 20.91 0.86
C TYR A 52 -18.90 20.10 2.17
N GLY A 53 -17.83 20.08 2.94
CA GLY A 53 -17.74 19.45 4.25
C GLY A 53 -17.96 20.43 5.41
N PRO A 54 -17.67 20.00 6.66
CA PRO A 54 -17.75 20.86 7.84
C PRO A 54 -16.92 22.16 7.74
N THR A 55 -17.57 23.32 7.66
CA THR A 55 -16.89 24.63 7.53
C THR A 55 -16.87 25.46 8.83
N THR A 56 -17.64 25.10 9.85
CA THR A 56 -17.74 25.86 11.10
C THR A 56 -17.07 25.14 12.26
N SER A 57 -16.54 25.90 13.23
CA SER A 57 -15.94 25.35 14.45
C SER A 57 -16.93 24.50 15.25
N SER A 58 -18.22 24.83 15.23
CA SER A 58 -19.27 24.05 15.91
C SER A 58 -19.47 22.66 15.29
N HIS A 59 -19.25 22.48 13.98
CA HIS A 59 -19.30 21.16 13.36
C HIS A 59 -18.12 20.26 13.77
N TRP A 60 -16.99 20.87 14.13
CA TRP A 60 -15.79 20.18 14.62
C TRP A 60 -15.81 20.00 16.15
N ALA A 61 -16.58 20.83 16.86
CA ALA A 61 -16.77 20.72 18.30
C ALA A 61 -17.33 19.34 18.67
N GLY A 62 -16.78 18.74 19.73
CA GLY A 62 -17.16 17.39 20.20
C GLY A 62 -16.58 16.22 19.40
N ARG A 63 -15.84 16.47 18.29
CA ARG A 63 -15.19 15.40 17.50
C ARG A 63 -13.71 15.18 17.84
N SER A 64 -13.16 15.94 18.77
CA SER A 64 -11.74 15.89 19.16
C SER A 64 -11.28 14.47 19.50
N GLY A 65 -12.07 13.70 20.26
CA GLY A 65 -11.75 12.31 20.57
C GLY A 65 -11.72 11.39 19.34
N THR A 66 -12.66 11.54 18.41
CA THR A 66 -12.69 10.74 17.17
C THR A 66 -11.55 11.11 16.23
N ILE A 67 -11.23 12.40 16.14
CA ILE A 67 -10.09 12.90 15.36
C ILE A 67 -8.79 12.35 15.94
N PHE A 68 -8.62 12.39 17.25
CA PHE A 68 -7.43 11.86 17.91
C PHE A 68 -7.29 10.35 17.71
N ALA A 69 -8.37 9.58 17.93
CA ALA A 69 -8.36 8.15 17.66
C ALA A 69 -8.06 7.83 16.19
N GLY A 70 -8.69 8.56 15.26
CA GLY A 70 -8.44 8.42 13.82
C GLY A 70 -6.99 8.77 13.45
N LEU A 71 -6.37 9.75 14.11
CA LEU A 71 -4.96 10.09 13.93
C LEU A 71 -4.05 8.95 14.39
N LEU A 72 -4.33 8.34 15.56
CA LEU A 72 -3.55 7.19 16.04
C LEU A 72 -3.65 6.00 15.08
N VAL A 73 -4.86 5.71 14.59
CA VAL A 73 -5.10 4.67 13.59
C VAL A 73 -4.35 4.97 12.28
N TRP A 74 -4.41 6.22 11.81
CA TRP A 74 -3.70 6.67 10.61
C TRP A 74 -2.18 6.54 10.78
N CYS A 75 -1.62 7.00 11.90
CA CYS A 75 -0.19 6.88 12.20
C CYS A 75 0.27 5.41 12.28
N ALA A 76 -0.51 4.55 12.93
CA ALA A 76 -0.21 3.12 13.00
C ALA A 76 -0.25 2.45 11.60
N GLY A 77 -1.24 2.83 10.79
CA GLY A 77 -1.35 2.40 9.40
C GLY A 77 -0.16 2.83 8.56
N LEU A 78 0.19 4.13 8.58
CA LEU A 78 1.33 4.67 7.83
C LEU A 78 2.66 4.04 8.28
N ALA A 79 2.92 3.98 9.58
CA ALA A 79 4.14 3.37 10.10
C ALA A 79 4.24 1.89 9.71
N GLY A 80 3.12 1.17 9.81
CA GLY A 80 3.00 -0.20 9.33
C GLY A 80 3.27 -0.32 7.82
N ASN A 81 2.71 0.58 7.01
CA ASN A 81 2.91 0.57 5.56
C ASN A 81 4.39 0.79 5.21
N ILE A 82 5.01 1.82 5.80
CA ILE A 82 6.43 2.13 5.60
C ILE A 82 7.32 0.93 5.99
N TYR A 83 7.10 0.34 7.16
CA TYR A 83 7.87 -0.81 7.63
C TYR A 83 7.77 -1.99 6.66
N HIS A 84 6.57 -2.35 6.22
CA HIS A 84 6.39 -3.51 5.34
C HIS A 84 6.88 -3.24 3.91
N ASP A 85 6.79 -2.00 3.43
CA ASP A 85 7.41 -1.61 2.16
C ASP A 85 8.94 -1.70 2.23
N ASP A 86 9.57 -1.28 3.33
CA ASP A 86 11.02 -1.42 3.53
C ASP A 86 11.47 -2.87 3.57
N VAL A 87 10.72 -3.75 4.24
CA VAL A 87 10.96 -5.21 4.20
C VAL A 87 10.92 -5.73 2.76
N LEU A 88 9.93 -5.32 1.95
CA LEU A 88 9.84 -5.73 0.54
C LEU A 88 11.00 -5.18 -0.30
N ARG A 89 11.45 -3.95 -0.05
CA ARG A 89 12.62 -3.36 -0.72
C ARG A 89 13.88 -4.14 -0.40
N GLU A 90 14.08 -4.51 0.87
CA GLU A 90 15.22 -5.31 1.30
C GLU A 90 15.25 -6.68 0.60
N ILE A 91 14.10 -7.36 0.54
CA ILE A 91 13.95 -8.65 -0.15
C ILE A 91 14.30 -8.51 -1.64
N ARG A 92 13.79 -7.47 -2.30
CA ARG A 92 14.08 -7.21 -3.72
C ARG A 92 15.57 -6.93 -3.95
N ARG A 93 16.20 -6.11 -3.11
CA ARG A 93 17.65 -5.83 -3.19
C ARG A 93 18.47 -7.10 -2.96
N ALA A 94 18.09 -7.95 -2.01
CA ALA A 94 18.74 -9.23 -1.76
C ALA A 94 18.60 -10.20 -2.94
N ALA A 95 17.41 -10.25 -3.55
CA ALA A 95 17.14 -11.05 -4.73
C ALA A 95 17.96 -10.59 -5.94
N ASP A 96 18.04 -9.28 -6.20
CA ASP A 96 18.87 -8.71 -7.28
C ASP A 96 20.35 -9.03 -7.08
N ARG A 97 20.89 -8.87 -5.86
CA ARG A 97 22.28 -9.27 -5.55
C ARG A 97 22.53 -10.74 -5.83
N LYS A 98 21.59 -11.63 -5.46
CA LYS A 98 21.70 -13.07 -5.72
C LYS A 98 21.64 -13.38 -7.22
N GLN A 99 20.75 -12.72 -7.97
CA GLN A 99 20.63 -12.89 -9.42
C GLN A 99 21.92 -12.46 -10.12
N ARG A 100 22.50 -11.32 -9.76
CA ARG A 100 23.78 -10.83 -10.32
C ARG A 100 24.94 -11.77 -10.00
N LYS A 101 24.98 -12.33 -8.79
CA LYS A 101 26.01 -13.31 -8.41
C LYS A 101 25.94 -14.55 -9.29
N VAL A 102 24.74 -15.11 -9.48
CA VAL A 102 24.53 -16.28 -10.36
C VAL A 102 24.89 -15.96 -11.81
N ALA A 103 24.52 -14.77 -12.30
CA ALA A 103 24.86 -14.32 -13.65
C ALA A 103 26.39 -14.25 -13.86
N ALA A 104 27.11 -13.69 -12.88
CA ALA A 104 28.57 -13.61 -12.90
C ALA A 104 29.24 -14.99 -12.85
N GLU A 105 28.75 -15.91 -12.00
CA GLU A 105 29.24 -17.29 -11.91
C GLU A 105 29.01 -18.08 -13.21
N GLN A 106 27.92 -17.80 -13.92
CA GLN A 106 27.59 -18.44 -15.19
C GLN A 106 28.16 -17.72 -16.42
N GLY A 107 28.80 -16.56 -16.25
CA GLY A 107 29.29 -15.73 -17.36
C GLY A 107 28.19 -15.21 -18.30
N ARG A 108 26.95 -15.08 -17.81
CA ARG A 108 25.79 -14.68 -18.61
C ARG A 108 25.30 -13.27 -18.24
N PRO A 109 24.62 -12.56 -19.16
CA PRO A 109 23.95 -11.30 -18.83
C PRO A 109 22.89 -11.51 -17.73
N VAL A 110 22.78 -10.56 -16.79
CA VAL A 110 21.83 -10.63 -15.65
C VAL A 110 20.38 -10.84 -16.11
N GLU A 111 20.02 -10.26 -17.24
CA GLU A 111 18.69 -10.34 -17.86
C GLU A 111 18.32 -11.75 -18.32
N SER A 112 19.32 -12.59 -18.61
CA SER A 112 19.13 -13.98 -19.03
C SER A 112 18.98 -14.96 -17.87
N VAL A 113 19.17 -14.50 -16.63
CA VAL A 113 18.99 -15.30 -15.42
C VAL A 113 17.58 -15.10 -14.89
N ASP A 114 16.93 -16.20 -14.51
CA ASP A 114 15.59 -16.18 -13.93
C ASP A 114 15.51 -15.29 -12.70
N LYS A 115 14.42 -14.52 -12.61
CA LYS A 115 14.15 -13.66 -11.44
C LYS A 115 13.99 -14.51 -10.19
N VAL A 116 14.79 -14.18 -9.17
CA VAL A 116 14.69 -14.80 -7.86
C VAL A 116 13.56 -14.11 -7.08
N TYR A 117 12.60 -14.91 -6.61
CA TYR A 117 11.54 -14.45 -5.72
C TYR A 117 11.68 -15.13 -4.36
N VAL A 118 11.34 -14.40 -3.31
CA VAL A 118 11.40 -14.88 -1.92
C VAL A 118 10.07 -14.55 -1.24
N VAL A 119 9.59 -15.46 -0.39
CA VAL A 119 8.38 -15.23 0.40
C VAL A 119 8.75 -14.36 1.62
N PRO A 120 8.07 -13.22 1.85
CA PRO A 120 8.38 -12.36 2.99
C PRO A 120 7.91 -12.99 4.30
N GLU A 121 8.71 -12.91 5.37
CA GLU A 121 8.43 -13.58 6.66
C GLU A 121 8.50 -12.66 7.89
N ARG A 122 8.85 -11.39 7.70
CA ARG A 122 9.02 -10.41 8.80
C ARG A 122 7.74 -9.63 9.05
N GLY A 123 7.50 -9.25 10.31
CA GLY A 123 6.32 -8.47 10.70
C GLY A 123 4.99 -9.18 10.42
N LEU A 124 4.02 -8.45 9.88
CA LEU A 124 2.70 -8.99 9.53
C LEU A 124 2.75 -9.98 8.35
N PHE A 125 3.88 -10.06 7.62
CA PHE A 125 4.04 -11.06 6.56
C PHE A 125 3.98 -12.52 7.05
N LYS A 126 4.14 -12.73 8.37
CA LYS A 126 3.91 -14.03 9.03
C LYS A 126 2.45 -14.48 8.94
N TYR A 127 1.51 -13.53 8.83
CA TYR A 127 0.07 -13.79 8.84
C TYR A 127 -0.57 -13.56 7.47
N VAL A 128 -0.10 -12.54 6.73
CA VAL A 128 -0.70 -12.13 5.45
C VAL A 128 0.36 -11.82 4.40
N LEU A 129 0.15 -12.21 3.15
CA LEU A 129 1.12 -11.97 2.07
C LEU A 129 1.22 -10.51 1.62
N HIS A 130 0.15 -9.73 1.80
CA HIS A 130 0.09 -8.32 1.39
C HIS A 130 -0.11 -7.41 2.60
N ALA A 131 0.77 -7.54 3.60
CA ALA A 131 0.72 -6.73 4.82
C ALA A 131 0.68 -5.21 4.57
N HIS A 132 1.40 -4.73 3.56
CA HIS A 132 1.41 -3.31 3.17
C HIS A 132 0.01 -2.81 2.74
N TYR A 133 -0.80 -3.62 2.05
CA TYR A 133 -2.18 -3.26 1.70
C TYR A 133 -3.07 -3.16 2.94
N LEU A 134 -2.93 -4.10 3.88
CA LEU A 134 -3.68 -4.03 5.14
C LEU A 134 -3.36 -2.74 5.90
N CYS A 135 -2.08 -2.39 6.00
CA CYS A 135 -1.64 -1.16 6.64
C CYS A 135 -2.16 0.09 5.92
N GLU A 136 -2.18 0.10 4.59
CA GLU A 136 -2.73 1.20 3.77
C GLU A 136 -4.24 1.35 4.00
N TRP A 137 -4.99 0.24 4.14
CA TRP A 137 -6.42 0.29 4.49
C TRP A 137 -6.66 0.82 5.91
N ILE A 138 -5.84 0.40 6.88
CA ILE A 138 -5.90 0.94 8.24
C ILE A 138 -5.62 2.43 8.25
N GLU A 139 -4.60 2.87 7.50
CA GLU A 139 -4.25 4.27 7.33
C GLU A 139 -5.47 5.07 6.83
N TRP A 140 -6.06 4.66 5.72
CA TRP A 140 -7.18 5.38 5.12
C TRP A 140 -8.49 5.26 5.92
N ALA A 141 -8.67 4.19 6.70
CA ALA A 141 -9.77 4.09 7.67
C ALA A 141 -9.61 5.14 8.79
N GLY A 142 -8.41 5.30 9.33
CA GLY A 142 -8.10 6.38 10.29
C GLY A 142 -8.33 7.76 9.70
N TRP A 143 -8.01 7.94 8.41
CA TRP A 143 -8.30 9.18 7.71
C TRP A 143 -9.80 9.47 7.56
N TRP A 144 -10.59 8.47 7.19
CA TRP A 144 -12.04 8.60 7.11
C TRP A 144 -12.66 8.89 8.49
N MET A 145 -12.16 8.26 9.56
CA MET A 145 -12.55 8.57 10.94
C MET A 145 -12.32 10.05 11.28
N MET A 146 -11.15 10.60 10.95
CA MET A 146 -10.81 12.02 11.17
C MET A 146 -11.70 12.97 10.37
N GLY A 147 -11.96 12.66 9.10
CA GLY A 147 -12.86 13.45 8.25
C GLY A 147 -14.33 13.39 8.70
N GLY A 148 -14.65 12.48 9.62
CA GLY A 148 -15.99 12.16 10.06
C GLY A 148 -16.68 11.16 9.14
N TRP A 149 -17.54 10.32 9.71
CA TRP A 149 -18.19 9.22 9.00
C TRP A 149 -19.05 9.65 7.78
N LYS A 150 -19.48 10.91 7.76
CA LYS A 150 -20.22 11.54 6.64
C LYS A 150 -19.31 12.07 5.52
N CYS A 151 -17.99 12.01 5.66
CA CYS A 151 -17.05 12.39 4.60
C CYS A 151 -17.10 11.37 3.46
N ALA A 152 -17.97 11.64 2.49
CA ALA A 152 -18.21 10.75 1.36
C ALA A 152 -16.95 10.50 0.51
N PRO A 153 -16.10 11.51 0.20
CA PRO A 153 -14.87 11.26 -0.55
C PRO A 153 -13.88 10.37 0.20
N ALA A 154 -13.72 10.54 1.52
CA ALA A 154 -12.82 9.69 2.29
C ALA A 154 -13.29 8.23 2.35
N ARG A 155 -14.60 8.03 2.52
CA ARG A 155 -15.21 6.70 2.44
C ARG A 155 -15.03 6.08 1.05
N ALA A 156 -15.35 6.83 0.00
CA ALA A 156 -15.24 6.37 -1.38
C ALA A 156 -13.79 5.99 -1.71
N PHE A 157 -12.82 6.78 -1.26
CA PHE A 157 -11.41 6.48 -1.45
C PHE A 157 -11.00 5.17 -0.77
N LEU A 158 -11.35 4.95 0.50
CA LEU A 158 -11.09 3.69 1.18
C LEU A 158 -11.75 2.49 0.47
N VAL A 159 -13.00 2.64 0.02
CA VAL A 159 -13.69 1.58 -0.73
C VAL A 159 -12.99 1.29 -2.06
N ASN A 160 -12.51 2.32 -2.77
CA ASN A 160 -11.76 2.16 -4.01
C ASN A 160 -10.42 1.43 -3.76
N GLU A 161 -9.70 1.79 -2.70
CA GLU A 161 -8.47 1.11 -2.29
C GLU A 161 -8.72 -0.38 -2.01
N VAL A 162 -9.74 -0.70 -1.22
CA VAL A 162 -10.08 -2.10 -0.90
C VAL A 162 -10.48 -2.86 -2.16
N THR A 163 -11.38 -2.32 -2.97
CA THR A 163 -11.93 -3.00 -4.16
C THR A 163 -10.90 -3.20 -5.27
N THR A 164 -9.90 -2.33 -5.38
CA THR A 164 -8.82 -2.47 -6.37
C THR A 164 -7.68 -3.36 -5.88
N MET A 165 -7.29 -3.26 -4.60
CA MET A 165 -6.19 -4.03 -4.04
C MET A 165 -6.58 -5.47 -3.70
N LEU A 166 -7.82 -5.71 -3.28
CA LEU A 166 -8.26 -7.03 -2.82
C LEU A 166 -8.19 -8.12 -3.90
N PRO A 167 -8.72 -7.90 -5.13
CA PRO A 167 -8.57 -8.88 -6.21
C PRO A 167 -7.10 -9.14 -6.55
N ARG A 168 -6.26 -8.09 -6.48
CA ARG A 168 -4.82 -8.20 -6.71
C ARG A 168 -4.13 -9.03 -5.64
N ALA A 169 -4.47 -8.84 -4.36
CA ALA A 169 -3.93 -9.62 -3.25
C ALA A 169 -4.29 -11.11 -3.37
N LEU A 170 -5.53 -11.41 -3.76
CA LEU A 170 -6.00 -12.77 -4.02
C LEU A 170 -5.25 -13.43 -5.20
N GLN A 171 -5.06 -12.69 -6.29
CA GLN A 171 -4.26 -13.15 -7.43
C GLN A 171 -2.79 -13.38 -7.04
N GLY A 172 -2.22 -12.46 -6.26
CA GLY A 172 -0.87 -12.57 -5.72
C GLY A 172 -0.70 -13.82 -4.85
N ARG A 173 -1.65 -14.10 -3.96
CA ARG A 173 -1.64 -15.34 -3.16
C ARG A 173 -1.66 -16.59 -4.05
N ARG A 174 -2.53 -16.63 -5.06
CA ARG A 174 -2.56 -17.75 -6.03
C ARG A 174 -1.23 -17.92 -6.75
N TRP A 175 -0.57 -16.82 -7.10
CA TRP A 175 0.77 -16.86 -7.69
C TRP A 175 1.81 -17.41 -6.71
N TYR A 176 1.81 -16.98 -5.44
CA TYR A 176 2.70 -17.50 -4.41
C TYR A 176 2.53 -19.01 -4.22
N VAL A 177 1.29 -19.49 -4.12
CA VAL A 177 0.99 -20.94 -3.99
C VAL A 177 1.51 -21.74 -5.18
N ARG A 178 1.30 -21.25 -6.41
CA ARG A 178 1.83 -21.92 -7.62
C ARG A 178 3.36 -21.90 -7.68
N ARG A 179 4.00 -20.83 -7.19
CA ARG A 179 5.44 -20.62 -7.33
C ARG A 179 6.28 -21.32 -6.26
N PHE A 180 5.77 -21.40 -5.03
CA PHE A 180 6.48 -21.90 -3.86
C PHE A 180 5.84 -23.13 -3.22
N GLY A 181 4.66 -23.55 -3.70
CA GLY A 181 3.88 -24.63 -3.11
C GLY A 181 2.95 -24.16 -2.00
N GLY A 182 1.95 -24.98 -1.68
CA GLY A 182 0.96 -24.69 -0.65
C GLY A 182 1.56 -24.62 0.75
N GLU A 183 2.55 -25.47 1.05
CA GLU A 183 3.21 -25.55 2.36
C GLU A 183 4.00 -24.28 2.71
N ALA A 184 4.75 -23.73 1.75
CA ALA A 184 5.52 -22.50 1.94
C ALA A 184 4.66 -21.27 2.24
N VAL A 185 3.36 -21.33 1.93
CA VAL A 185 2.38 -20.26 2.11
C VAL A 185 1.33 -20.65 3.16
N ALA A 186 1.45 -21.83 3.78
CA ALA A 186 0.47 -22.37 4.70
C ALA A 186 0.31 -21.45 5.92
N GLY A 187 -0.94 -21.26 6.35
CA GLY A 187 -1.29 -20.31 7.42
C GLY A 187 -1.34 -18.84 6.99
N ARG A 188 -0.67 -18.44 5.89
CA ARG A 188 -0.68 -17.06 5.40
C ARG A 188 -1.92 -16.78 4.53
N LYS A 189 -2.66 -15.76 4.94
CA LYS A 189 -3.81 -15.19 4.23
C LYS A 189 -3.33 -14.18 3.18
N ALA A 190 -4.19 -13.74 2.28
CA ALA A 190 -3.88 -12.80 1.23
C ALA A 190 -3.61 -11.40 1.81
N VAL A 191 -4.50 -10.89 2.67
CA VAL A 191 -4.43 -9.53 3.22
C VAL A 191 -5.08 -9.37 4.61
N LEU A 192 -6.11 -10.14 4.97
CA LEU A 192 -6.76 -10.09 6.28
C LEU A 192 -6.37 -11.31 7.14
N PRO A 193 -5.70 -11.11 8.30
CA PRO A 193 -5.31 -12.22 9.18
C PRO A 193 -6.52 -13.04 9.63
N GLY A 194 -6.40 -14.36 9.58
CA GLY A 194 -7.48 -15.29 9.98
C GLY A 194 -8.63 -15.42 8.97
N LEU A 195 -8.88 -14.41 8.13
CA LEU A 195 -9.99 -14.42 7.18
C LEU A 195 -9.54 -14.72 5.75
N LEU A 196 -8.84 -13.77 5.11
CA LEU A 196 -8.69 -13.74 3.66
C LEU A 196 -7.29 -13.46 3.17
#